data_AF-A0A519UIG5-F1
#
_entry.id   AF-A0A519UIG5-F1
#
_cell.length_a   1.000
_cell.length_b   1.000
_cell.length_c   1.000
_cell.angle_alpha   90.00
_cell.angle_beta   90.00
_cell.angle_gamma   90.00
#
_symmetry.space_group_name_H-M   'P 1'
#
loop_
_entity.id
_entity.type
_entity.pdbx_description
1 polymer ?
#
loop_
_entity_poly.entity_id
_entity_poly.type
_entity_poly.pdbx_seq_one_letter_code
_entity_poly.pdbx_strand_id
1 'polypeptide(L)'
;MKLSKTFKNSIFLFLATILFSLSAFAQASKNIVVKAFNTVTISSGMDLYLTQGNTETLVVKGSTDAIKDVIVEQNGSAIKIRYKDGVNWGRIFKGQSIKVYVSYKTLKSLNAIS
;
A
#
# COMPACT_ATOMS: atom_id res chain seq x y z
N MET A 1 -46.22 -22.00 -3.14
CA MET A 1 -45.40 -22.73 -4.13
C MET A 1 -44.32 -23.51 -3.38
N LYS A 2 -44.37 -24.85 -3.33
CA LYS A 2 -43.39 -25.67 -2.59
C LYS A 2 -42.13 -25.85 -3.45
N LEU A 3 -41.01 -25.30 -2.99
CA LEU A 3 -39.72 -25.40 -3.66
C LEU A 3 -39.23 -26.86 -3.64
N SER A 4 -38.95 -27.46 -4.80
CA SER A 4 -38.51 -28.84 -4.88
C SER A 4 -37.15 -29.01 -4.19
N LYS A 5 -36.94 -30.18 -3.58
CA LYS A 5 -35.75 -30.49 -2.76
C LYS A 5 -34.45 -30.29 -3.56
N THR A 6 -34.49 -30.57 -4.86
CA THR A 6 -33.37 -30.37 -5.80
C THR A 6 -33.05 -28.90 -6.07
N PHE A 7 -34.05 -28.02 -6.10
CA PHE A 7 -33.85 -26.58 -6.26
C PHE A 7 -33.24 -25.93 -5.00
N LYS A 8 -33.65 -26.40 -3.80
CA LYS A 8 -33.02 -25.99 -2.52
C LYS A 8 -31.55 -26.41 -2.45
N ASN A 9 -31.22 -27.63 -2.85
CA ASN A 9 -29.83 -28.10 -2.88
C ASN A 9 -28.98 -27.32 -3.89
N SER A 10 -29.56 -26.93 -5.03
CA SER A 10 -28.85 -26.13 -6.04
C SER A 10 -28.55 -24.71 -5.55
N ILE A 11 -29.49 -24.08 -4.83
CA ILE A 11 -29.25 -22.78 -4.17
C ILE A 11 -28.13 -22.90 -3.12
N PHE A 12 -28.13 -23.98 -2.34
CA PHE A 12 -27.10 -24.19 -1.32
C PHE A 12 -25.70 -24.36 -1.94
N LEU A 13 -25.60 -25.09 -3.05
CA LEU A 13 -24.35 -25.26 -3.78
C LEU A 13 -23.85 -23.95 -4.41
N PHE A 14 -24.75 -23.13 -4.95
CA PHE A 14 -24.42 -21.82 -5.52
C PHE A 14 -23.99 -20.81 -4.45
N LEU A 15 -24.58 -20.88 -3.26
CA LEU A 15 -24.17 -20.06 -2.12
C LEU A 15 -22.79 -20.47 -1.59
N ALA A 16 -22.46 -21.77 -1.61
CA ALA A 16 -21.17 -22.28 -1.17
C ALA A 16 -20.00 -21.87 -2.10
N THR A 17 -20.23 -21.78 -3.42
CA THR A 17 -19.20 -21.35 -4.37
C THR A 17 -18.90 -19.86 -4.30
N ILE A 18 -19.90 -19.02 -4.01
CA ILE A 18 -19.70 -17.57 -3.77
C ILE A 18 -18.81 -17.34 -2.55
N LEU A 19 -19.03 -18.11 -1.47
CA LEU A 19 -18.24 -17.99 -0.24
C LEU A 19 -16.75 -18.38 -0.42
N PHE A 20 -16.43 -19.24 -1.38
CA PHE A 20 -15.05 -19.66 -1.66
C PHE A 20 -14.25 -18.67 -2.53
N SER A 21 -14.92 -17.72 -3.20
CA SER A 21 -14.29 -16.79 -4.15
C SER A 21 -13.63 -15.55 -3.53
N LEU A 22 -13.76 -15.37 -2.20
CA LEU A 22 -13.23 -14.21 -1.48
C LEU A 22 -11.81 -14.45 -0.93
N SER A 23 -10.86 -14.85 -1.77
CA SER A 23 -9.44 -14.73 -1.43
C SER A 23 -9.00 -13.28 -1.71
N ALA A 24 -9.34 -12.37 -0.82
CA ALA A 24 -8.81 -11.01 -0.83
C ALA A 24 -7.38 -11.04 -0.29
N PHE A 25 -6.38 -10.82 -1.14
CA PHE A 25 -5.00 -10.59 -0.70
C PHE A 25 -4.94 -9.26 0.04
N ALA A 26 -5.00 -9.30 1.38
CA ALA A 26 -4.89 -8.12 2.21
C ALA A 26 -3.48 -7.52 2.08
N GLN A 27 -3.37 -6.36 1.46
CA GLN A 27 -2.13 -5.59 1.43
C GLN A 27 -1.94 -4.92 2.80
N ALA A 28 -0.78 -5.11 3.42
CA ALA A 28 -0.45 -4.47 4.68
C ALA A 28 -0.35 -2.95 4.50
N SER A 29 -0.58 -2.19 5.57
CA SER A 29 -0.54 -0.73 5.58
C SER A 29 0.24 -0.23 6.80
N LYS A 30 1.16 0.71 6.58
CA LYS A 30 1.99 1.35 7.60
C LYS A 30 1.77 2.86 7.52
N ASN A 31 1.08 3.41 8.51
CA ASN A 31 0.93 4.86 8.67
C ASN A 31 2.21 5.43 9.28
N ILE A 32 2.77 6.45 8.65
CA ILE A 32 3.98 7.12 9.14
C ILE A 32 3.57 8.49 9.67
N VAL A 33 3.94 8.75 10.92
CA VAL A 33 3.78 10.08 11.52
C VAL A 33 4.83 11.00 10.90
N VAL A 34 4.38 12.08 10.28
CA VAL A 34 5.22 13.11 9.66
C VAL A 34 4.81 14.48 10.19
N LYS A 35 5.79 15.36 10.37
CA LYS A 35 5.57 16.80 10.57
C LYS A 35 5.31 17.48 9.23
N ALA A 36 4.99 18.77 9.24
CA ALA A 36 4.79 19.55 8.03
C ALA A 36 5.97 19.41 7.05
N PHE A 37 5.66 19.23 5.76
CA PHE A 37 6.65 19.00 4.72
C PHE A 37 6.21 19.62 3.39
N ASN A 38 7.19 19.95 2.55
CA ASN A 38 6.97 20.46 1.21
C ASN A 38 7.97 19.91 0.19
N THR A 39 8.86 19.01 0.62
CA THR A 39 9.83 18.35 -0.25
C THR A 39 9.70 16.85 -0.07
N VAL A 40 9.53 16.12 -1.17
CA VAL A 40 9.41 14.66 -1.18
C VAL A 40 10.53 14.08 -2.02
N THR A 41 11.31 13.16 -1.44
CA THR A 41 12.30 12.36 -2.15
C THR A 41 11.92 10.89 -2.04
N ILE A 42 11.84 10.18 -3.17
CA ILE A 42 11.49 8.76 -3.20
C ILE A 42 12.54 7.96 -3.95
N SER A 43 12.85 6.76 -3.45
CA SER A 43 13.73 5.82 -4.14
C SER A 43 12.96 5.02 -5.20
N SER A 44 13.66 4.65 -6.26
CA SER A 44 13.12 3.85 -7.36
C SER A 44 12.60 2.49 -6.90
N GLY A 45 11.65 1.91 -7.64
CA GLY A 45 11.03 0.62 -7.28
C GLY A 45 9.77 0.72 -6.41
N MET A 46 9.28 1.93 -6.16
CA MET A 46 8.02 2.19 -5.44
C MET A 46 7.08 3.05 -6.29
N ASP A 47 5.78 2.81 -6.16
CA ASP A 47 4.74 3.63 -6.78
C ASP A 47 4.36 4.77 -5.83
N LEU A 48 4.51 6.01 -6.29
CA LEU A 48 4.14 7.20 -5.52
C LEU A 48 2.77 7.72 -5.95
N TYR A 49 1.86 7.86 -4.99
CA TYR A 49 0.55 8.49 -5.16
C TYR A 49 0.53 9.79 -4.35
N LEU A 50 0.31 10.90 -5.05
CA LEU A 50 0.32 12.24 -4.49
C LEU A 50 -1.11 12.80 -4.46
N THR A 51 -1.55 13.26 -3.30
CA THR A 51 -2.85 13.92 -3.11
C THR A 51 -2.65 15.29 -2.49
N GLN A 52 -3.01 16.35 -3.22
CA GLN A 52 -3.01 17.68 -2.63
C GLN A 52 -4.29 17.88 -1.78
N GLY A 53 -4.14 18.43 -0.58
CA GLY A 53 -5.27 18.69 0.31
C GLY A 53 -4.88 19.55 1.52
N ASN A 54 -5.70 19.53 2.57
CA ASN A 54 -5.49 20.37 3.76
C ASN A 54 -4.71 19.67 4.88
N THR A 55 -4.34 18.41 4.68
CA THR A 55 -3.65 17.56 5.66
C THR A 55 -2.37 16.99 5.08
N GLU A 56 -1.42 16.70 5.97
CA GLU A 56 -0.14 16.09 5.63
C GLU A 56 -0.12 14.67 6.20
N THR A 57 -0.14 13.65 5.33
CA THR A 57 -0.15 12.24 5.74
C THR A 57 0.73 11.41 4.83
N LEU A 58 1.29 10.32 5.38
CA LEU A 58 2.08 9.37 4.61
C LEU A 58 1.70 7.94 4.99
N VAL A 59 1.33 7.15 4.00
CA VAL A 59 0.94 5.75 4.16
C VAL A 59 1.70 4.89 3.17
N VAL A 60 2.39 3.87 3.67
CA VAL A 60 3.06 2.87 2.84
C VAL A 60 2.22 1.60 2.83
N LYS A 61 1.90 1.09 1.64
CA LYS A 61 1.18 -0.17 1.44
C LYS A 61 2.04 -1.14 0.63
N GLY A 62 1.94 -2.41 0.95
CA GLY A 62 2.76 -3.48 0.35
C GLY A 62 2.47 -4.81 1.02
N SER A 63 3.31 -5.81 0.75
CA SER A 63 3.31 -7.00 1.60
C SER A 63 3.91 -6.68 2.96
N THR A 64 3.58 -7.51 3.95
CA THR A 64 4.13 -7.39 5.31
C THR A 64 5.66 -7.38 5.32
N ASP A 65 6.31 -8.13 4.42
CA ASP A 65 7.77 -8.18 4.35
C ASP A 65 8.38 -7.00 3.61
N ALA A 66 7.75 -6.55 2.52
CA ALA A 66 8.24 -5.41 1.75
C ALA A 66 8.13 -4.10 2.54
N ILE A 67 7.03 -3.89 3.28
CA ILE A 67 6.83 -2.65 4.06
C ILE A 67 7.82 -2.53 5.23
N LYS A 68 8.26 -3.65 5.81
CA LYS A 68 9.27 -3.65 6.90
C LYS A 68 10.60 -3.05 6.45
N ASP A 69 10.90 -3.19 5.17
CA ASP A 69 12.13 -2.72 4.57
C ASP A 69 12.03 -1.27 4.07
N VAL A 70 10.88 -0.60 4.21
CA VAL A 70 10.70 0.82 3.85
C VAL A 70 10.95 1.70 5.07
N ILE A 71 11.89 2.64 4.89
CA ILE A 71 12.25 3.68 5.84
C ILE A 71 11.77 5.03 5.30
N VAL A 72 11.22 5.84 6.20
CA VAL A 72 10.89 7.23 5.95
C VAL A 72 11.66 8.08 6.93
N GLU A 73 12.48 8.98 6.41
CA GLU A 73 13.30 9.91 7.19
C GLU A 73 12.79 11.32 6.93
N GLN A 74 12.62 12.12 7.99
CA GLN A 74 12.22 13.51 7.88
C GLN A 74 13.31 14.42 8.44
N ASN A 75 13.84 15.29 7.58
CA ASN A 75 14.81 16.32 7.91
C ASN A 75 14.20 17.69 7.63
N GLY A 76 13.71 18.35 8.67
CA GLY A 76 12.95 19.60 8.53
C GLY A 76 11.68 19.40 7.70
N SER A 77 11.55 20.17 6.61
CA SER A 77 10.42 20.10 5.67
C SER A 77 10.62 19.12 4.51
N ALA A 78 11.70 18.34 4.53
CA ALA A 78 11.99 17.33 3.52
C ALA A 78 11.80 15.92 4.06
N ILE A 79 11.04 15.10 3.32
CA ILE A 79 10.89 13.68 3.59
C ILE A 79 11.65 12.86 2.54
N LYS A 80 12.31 11.79 2.99
CA LYS A 80 13.01 10.82 2.15
C LYS A 80 12.45 9.43 2.40
N ILE A 81 11.93 8.82 1.34
CA ILE A 81 11.33 7.48 1.34
C ILE A 81 12.28 6.54 0.60
N ARG A 82 12.80 5.54 1.31
CA ARG A 82 13.83 4.63 0.77
C ARG A 82 13.72 3.23 1.34
N TYR A 83 14.42 2.30 0.70
CA TYR A 83 14.67 0.98 1.28
C TYR A 83 15.73 1.07 2.38
N LYS A 84 15.65 0.16 3.35
CA LYS A 84 16.69 -0.08 4.34
C LYS A 84 17.98 -0.54 3.65
N ASP A 85 19.12 -0.23 4.25
CA ASP A 85 20.41 -0.70 3.78
C ASP A 85 20.53 -2.23 4.00
N GLY A 86 21.09 -2.95 3.02
CA GLY A 86 21.25 -4.42 3.08
C GLY A 86 19.96 -5.21 2.84
N VAL A 87 18.97 -4.64 2.15
CA VAL A 87 17.72 -5.31 1.81
C VAL A 87 17.94 -6.53 0.92
N ASN A 88 17.25 -7.62 1.24
CA ASN A 88 17.21 -8.80 0.38
C ASN A 88 16.23 -8.58 -0.77
N TRP A 89 16.79 -8.14 -1.91
CA TRP A 89 16.05 -7.90 -3.15
C TRP A 89 15.27 -9.12 -3.65
N GLY A 90 15.78 -10.33 -3.44
CA GLY A 90 15.07 -11.57 -3.81
C GLY A 90 13.77 -11.80 -3.02
N ARG A 91 13.62 -11.17 -1.85
CA ARG A 91 12.36 -11.16 -1.07
C ARG A 91 11.39 -10.09 -1.56
N ILE A 92 11.90 -8.92 -1.93
CA ILE A 92 11.07 -7.79 -2.39
C ILE A 92 10.52 -8.01 -3.80
N PHE A 93 11.34 -8.54 -4.71
CA PHE A 93 10.99 -8.69 -6.13
C PHE A 93 10.14 -9.92 -6.47
N LYS A 94 9.53 -10.60 -5.49
CA LYS A 94 8.56 -11.69 -5.73
C LYS A 94 7.20 -11.18 -6.21
N GLY A 95 7.20 -10.18 -7.11
CA GLY A 95 5.99 -9.57 -7.68
C GLY A 95 5.25 -8.62 -6.75
N GLN A 96 5.90 -8.09 -5.71
CA GLN A 96 5.24 -7.22 -4.72
C GLN A 96 5.61 -5.75 -4.95
N SER A 97 4.64 -4.97 -5.42
CA SER A 97 4.78 -3.51 -5.57
C SER A 97 4.57 -2.80 -4.22
N ILE A 98 5.47 -1.87 -3.87
CA ILE A 98 5.27 -0.96 -2.76
C ILE A 98 4.56 0.29 -3.26
N LYS A 99 3.48 0.67 -2.60
CA LYS A 99 2.68 1.86 -2.92
C LYS A 99 2.80 2.86 -1.77
N VAL A 100 3.18 4.09 -2.08
CA VAL A 100 3.34 5.15 -1.10
C VAL A 100 2.33 6.24 -1.40
N TYR A 101 1.44 6.49 -0.46
CA TYR A 101 0.42 7.54 -0.55
C TYR A 101 0.87 8.72 0.31
N VAL A 102 1.00 9.88 -0.31
CA VAL A 102 1.41 11.12 0.35
C VAL A 102 0.35 12.18 0.11
N SER A 103 -0.29 12.61 1.19
CA SER A 103 -1.13 13.80 1.19
C SER A 103 -0.31 15.00 1.62
N TYR A 104 -0.41 16.12 0.90
CA TYR A 104 0.39 17.32 1.16
C TYR A 104 -0.44 18.59 0.97
N LYS A 105 -0.06 19.66 1.67
CA LYS A 105 -0.64 21.00 1.50
C LYS A 105 -0.03 21.75 0.32
N THR A 106 1.31 21.81 0.31
CA THR A 106 2.09 22.50 -0.72
C THR A 106 3.34 21.69 -1.02
N LEU A 107 3.59 21.41 -2.30
CA LEU A 107 4.77 20.70 -2.76
C LEU A 107 5.69 21.68 -3.48
N LYS A 108 6.88 21.90 -2.93
CA LYS A 108 7.94 22.73 -3.52
C LYS A 108 8.91 21.91 -4.38
N SER A 109 9.15 20.66 -4.02
CA SER A 109 10.10 19.80 -4.71
C SER A 109 9.69 18.33 -4.63
N LEU A 110 9.84 17.63 -5.75
CA LEU A 110 9.69 16.18 -5.85
C LEU A 110 10.93 15.60 -6.54
N ASN A 111 11.63 14.70 -5.85
CA ASN A 111 12.84 14.07 -6.36
C ASN A 111 12.65 12.55 -6.40
N ALA A 112 13.06 11.92 -7.50
CA ALA A 112 13.18 10.48 -7.60
C ALA A 112 14.67 10.12 -7.69
N ILE A 113 15.14 9.20 -6.85
CA ILE A 113 16.52 8.73 -6.83
C ILE A 113 16.59 7.25 -7.19
N SER A 114 17.60 6.85 -7.95
CA SER A 114 17.87 5.44 -8.29
C SER A 114 18.78 4.79 -7.26
#